data_AF-A0A7C9CJ13-F1
#
_entry.id   AF-A0A7C9CJ13-F1
#
_cell.length_a   1.000
_cell.length_b   1.000
_cell.length_c   1.000
_cell.angle_alpha   90.00
_cell.angle_beta   90.00
_cell.angle_gamma   90.00
#
_symmetry.space_group_name_H-M   'P 1'
#
loop_
_entity.id
_entity.type
_entity.pdbx_description
1 polymer ?
#
loop_
_entity_poly.entity_id
_entity_poly.type
_entity_poly.pdbx_seq_one_letter_code
_entity_poly.pdbx_strand_id
1 'polypeptide(L)'
;EWPEEKRQEWLLSELRSKRPLFGANLPKTEEIADVLDTFRVISELPSDNFGAYVISMTTAPSDVLAVELLQRECRIKNPLRVVPLFEKLADLEAAPAALARLFSIDWYKNKIKGRQEVMIGYSDSGKDCG
;
A
#
# COMPACT_ATOMS: atom_id res chain seq x y z
N GLU A 1 9.58 6.00 16.49
CA GLU A 1 9.22 5.47 15.15
C GLU A 1 10.05 4.24 14.83
N TRP A 2 9.60 3.39 13.90
CA TRP A 2 10.37 2.23 13.43
C TRP A 2 11.14 2.58 12.15
N PRO A 3 12.39 2.09 12.00
CA PRO A 3 13.12 2.09 10.73
C PRO A 3 12.37 1.34 9.64
N GLU A 4 12.64 1.66 8.38
CA GLU A 4 11.97 1.07 7.21
C GLU A 4 12.12 -0.45 7.17
N GLU A 5 13.29 -0.99 7.47
CA GLU A 5 13.52 -2.44 7.51
C GLU A 5 12.61 -3.11 8.55
N LYS A 6 12.49 -2.50 9.73
CA LYS A 6 11.63 -3.01 10.81
C LYS A 6 10.14 -2.94 10.44
N ARG A 7 9.72 -1.91 9.71
CA ARG A 7 8.35 -1.82 9.17
C ARG A 7 8.09 -2.95 8.18
N GLN A 8 8.99 -3.17 7.22
CA GLN A 8 8.88 -4.26 6.25
C GLN A 8 8.83 -5.63 6.94
N GLU A 9 9.73 -5.89 7.89
CA GLU A 9 9.77 -7.16 8.63
C GLU A 9 8.44 -7.43 9.34
N TRP A 10 7.93 -6.43 10.06
CA TRP A 10 6.66 -6.56 10.76
C TRP A 10 5.48 -6.75 9.79
N LEU A 11 5.37 -5.92 8.76
CA LEU A 11 4.31 -6.02 7.75
C LEU A 11 4.32 -7.39 7.05
N LEU A 12 5.49 -7.90 6.69
CA LEU A 12 5.62 -9.23 6.07
C LEU A 12 5.27 -10.35 7.04
N SER A 13 5.59 -10.20 8.33
CA SER A 13 5.19 -11.17 9.35
C SER A 13 3.66 -11.24 9.47
N GLU A 14 3.00 -10.08 9.48
CA GLU A 14 1.55 -10.00 9.55
C GLU A 14 0.89 -10.49 8.27
N LEU A 15 1.40 -10.11 7.09
CA LEU A 15 0.91 -10.55 5.78
C LEU A 15 0.98 -12.07 5.56
N ARG A 16 1.89 -12.75 6.26
CA ARG A 16 1.99 -14.23 6.27
C ARG A 16 1.13 -14.87 7.35
N SER A 17 0.80 -14.14 8.41
CA SER A 17 -0.08 -14.59 9.49
C SER A 17 -1.53 -14.75 9.00
N LYS A 18 -2.26 -15.68 9.61
CA LYS A 18 -3.72 -15.84 9.42
C LYS A 18 -4.53 -15.21 10.56
N ARG A 19 -3.86 -14.68 11.58
CA ARG A 19 -4.50 -14.04 12.73
C ARG A 19 -5.02 -12.66 12.31
N PRO A 20 -6.26 -12.28 12.68
CA PRO A 20 -6.74 -10.91 12.51
C PRO A 20 -5.86 -9.92 13.27
N LEU A 21 -5.51 -8.81 12.61
CA LEU A 21 -4.62 -7.78 13.15
C LEU A 21 -5.31 -6.95 14.23
N PHE A 22 -6.50 -6.44 13.94
CA PHE A 22 -7.29 -5.62 14.87
C PHE A 22 -8.64 -6.25 15.19
N GLY A 23 -9.06 -6.10 16.45
CA GLY A 23 -10.38 -6.53 16.94
C GLY A 23 -11.45 -5.46 16.74
N ALA A 24 -12.71 -5.80 17.03
CA ALA A 24 -13.85 -4.90 16.86
C ALA A 24 -13.74 -3.57 17.65
N ASN A 25 -13.00 -3.59 18.76
CA ASN A 25 -12.87 -2.46 19.69
C ASN A 25 -11.58 -1.63 19.49
N LEU A 26 -11.00 -1.63 18.28
CA LEU A 26 -9.87 -0.75 17.98
C LEU A 26 -10.29 0.72 18.23
N PRO A 27 -9.61 1.47 19.10
CA PRO A 27 -9.83 2.91 19.22
C PRO A 27 -9.46 3.60 17.91
N LYS A 28 -10.37 4.43 17.38
CA LYS A 28 -10.19 5.12 16.09
C LYS A 28 -10.39 6.61 16.28
N THR A 29 -9.47 7.41 15.74
CA THR A 29 -9.71 8.83 15.44
C THR A 29 -10.61 8.93 14.21
N GLU A 30 -11.09 10.13 13.89
CA GLU A 30 -11.86 10.39 12.67
C GLU A 30 -11.09 9.99 11.40
N GLU A 31 -9.80 10.37 11.32
CA GLU A 31 -8.93 10.00 10.20
C GLU A 31 -8.74 8.49 10.04
N ILE A 32 -8.56 7.76 11.15
CA ILE A 32 -8.44 6.29 11.12
C ILE A 32 -9.77 5.66 10.69
N ALA A 33 -10.90 6.19 11.18
CA ALA A 33 -12.21 5.70 10.82
C ALA A 33 -12.48 5.87 9.33
N ASP A 34 -12.14 7.02 8.75
CA ASP A 34 -12.33 7.32 7.32
C ASP A 34 -11.56 6.35 6.41
N VAL A 35 -10.29 6.07 6.72
CA VAL A 35 -9.48 5.10 5.98
C VAL A 35 -10.08 3.68 6.05
N LEU A 36 -10.45 3.24 7.25
CA LEU A 36 -11.02 1.90 7.45
C LEU A 36 -12.40 1.76 6.80
N ASP A 37 -13.22 2.81 6.85
CA ASP A 37 -14.54 2.86 6.24
C ASP A 37 -14.44 2.86 4.70
N THR A 38 -13.42 3.51 4.14
CA THR A 38 -13.10 3.42 2.70
C THR A 38 -12.85 1.98 2.28
N PHE A 39 -12.00 1.24 3.01
CA PHE A 39 -11.77 -0.18 2.71
C PHE A 39 -13.01 -1.05 2.94
N ARG A 40 -13.89 -0.69 3.87
CA ARG A 40 -15.19 -1.36 4.06
C ARG A 40 -16.10 -1.17 2.84
N VAL A 41 -16.18 0.04 2.28
CA VAL A 41 -16.94 0.29 1.05
C VAL A 41 -16.41 -0.56 -0.11
N ILE A 42 -15.09 -0.68 -0.23
CA ILE A 42 -14.46 -1.53 -1.26
C ILE A 42 -14.80 -3.02 -1.03
N SER A 43 -14.90 -3.49 0.22
CA SER A 43 -15.20 -4.89 0.51
C SER A 43 -16.67 -5.29 0.28
N GLU A 44 -17.58 -4.31 0.31
CA GLU A 44 -19.02 -4.51 0.15
C GLU A 44 -19.51 -4.39 -1.32
N LEU A 45 -18.78 -3.67 -2.16
CA LEU A 45 -19.15 -3.42 -3.56
C LEU A 45 -18.51 -4.45 -4.53
N PRO A 46 -19.13 -4.67 -5.71
CA PRO A 46 -18.55 -5.52 -6.75
C PRO A 46 -17.16 -5.04 -7.20
N SER A 47 -16.22 -5.97 -7.42
CA SER A 47 -14.83 -5.65 -7.79
C SER A 47 -14.72 -4.87 -9.10
N ASP A 48 -15.65 -5.09 -10.02
CA ASP A 48 -15.63 -4.50 -11.36
C ASP A 48 -15.96 -2.99 -11.34
N ASN A 49 -16.39 -2.46 -10.19
CA ASN A 49 -16.56 -1.02 -9.97
C ASN A 49 -15.23 -0.28 -9.77
N PHE A 50 -14.13 -1.01 -9.53
CA PHE A 50 -12.88 -0.42 -9.08
C PHE A 50 -11.69 -0.74 -9.99
N GLY A 51 -10.78 0.22 -10.07
CA GLY A 51 -9.48 0.08 -10.74
C GLY A 51 -8.35 -0.21 -9.75
N ALA A 52 -7.52 0.79 -9.52
CA ALA A 52 -6.35 0.72 -8.63
C ALA A 52 -6.63 1.42 -7.30
N TYR A 53 -5.92 0.99 -6.26
CA TYR A 53 -5.72 1.79 -5.05
C TYR A 53 -4.41 2.57 -5.21
N VAL A 54 -4.51 3.88 -5.43
CA VAL A 54 -3.33 4.75 -5.62
C VAL A 54 -2.88 5.28 -4.26
N ILE A 55 -1.57 5.18 -3.99
CA ILE A 55 -0.94 5.74 -2.78
C ILE A 55 -0.18 7.01 -3.18
N SER A 56 -0.76 8.17 -2.92
CA SER A 56 -0.05 9.45 -3.03
C SER A 56 1.12 9.52 -2.06
N MET A 57 2.15 10.28 -2.42
CA MET A 57 3.36 10.53 -1.63
C MET A 57 4.05 9.23 -1.20
N THR A 58 4.13 8.25 -2.10
CA THR A 58 4.85 7.00 -1.79
C THR A 58 6.35 7.28 -1.69
N THR A 59 6.97 6.80 -0.62
CA THR A 59 8.41 6.97 -0.36
C THR A 59 9.14 5.63 -0.23
N ALA A 60 8.46 4.58 0.20
CA ALA A 60 9.10 3.32 0.58
C ALA A 60 8.27 2.06 0.26
N PRO A 61 8.91 0.87 0.22
CA PRO A 61 8.20 -0.40 0.09
C PRO A 61 7.13 -0.64 1.16
N SER A 62 7.35 -0.19 2.40
CA SER A 62 6.40 -0.38 3.49
C SER A 62 5.05 0.30 3.23
N ASP A 63 5.01 1.41 2.47
CA ASP A 63 3.77 2.10 2.11
C ASP A 63 2.84 1.17 1.31
N VAL A 64 3.40 0.47 0.32
CA VAL A 64 2.68 -0.51 -0.50
C VAL A 64 2.25 -1.72 0.33
N LEU A 65 3.15 -2.26 1.16
CA LEU A 65 2.85 -3.42 2.01
C LEU A 65 1.77 -3.12 3.06
N ALA A 66 1.73 -1.89 3.57
CA ALA A 66 0.72 -1.46 4.54
C ALA A 66 -0.68 -1.45 3.92
N VAL A 67 -0.84 -0.95 2.70
CA VAL A 67 -2.13 -1.00 2.00
C VAL A 67 -2.53 -2.43 1.68
N GLU A 68 -1.60 -3.28 1.22
CA GLU A 68 -1.88 -4.71 1.03
C GLU A 68 -2.36 -5.39 2.32
N LEU A 69 -1.79 -5.03 3.46
CA LEU A 69 -2.22 -5.55 4.76
C LEU A 69 -3.62 -5.04 5.12
N LEU A 70 -3.89 -3.74 4.99
CA LEU A 70 -5.20 -3.16 5.30
C LEU A 70 -6.31 -3.74 4.41
N GLN A 71 -6.05 -3.92 3.12
CA GLN A 71 -7.02 -4.56 2.21
C GLN A 71 -7.40 -5.97 2.69
N ARG A 72 -6.41 -6.74 3.16
CA ARG A 72 -6.63 -8.08 3.72
C ARG A 72 -7.43 -8.02 5.02
N GLU A 73 -7.04 -7.14 5.95
CA GLU A 73 -7.69 -7.03 7.26
C GLU A 73 -9.14 -6.54 7.17
N CYS A 74 -9.43 -5.66 6.21
CA CYS A 74 -10.80 -5.25 5.89
C CYS A 74 -11.57 -6.28 5.03
N ARG A 75 -11.01 -7.48 4.85
CA ARG A 75 -11.66 -8.65 4.22
C ARG A 75 -12.10 -8.42 2.77
N ILE A 76 -11.36 -7.62 2.01
CA ILE A 76 -11.61 -7.44 0.58
C ILE A 76 -11.30 -8.76 -0.13
N LYS A 77 -12.33 -9.41 -0.68
CA LYS A 77 -12.20 -10.73 -1.34
C LYS A 77 -11.33 -10.69 -2.58
N ASN A 78 -11.44 -9.61 -3.35
CA ASN A 78 -10.65 -9.33 -4.56
C ASN A 78 -9.87 -8.02 -4.34
N PRO A 79 -8.70 -8.06 -3.68
CA PRO A 79 -7.93 -6.85 -3.39
C PRO A 79 -7.60 -6.09 -4.67
N LEU A 80 -7.71 -4.77 -4.61
CA LEU A 80 -7.31 -3.87 -5.69
C LEU A 80 -5.81 -3.92 -5.88
N ARG A 81 -5.37 -3.65 -7.12
CA ARG A 81 -3.96 -3.47 -7.42
C ARG A 81 -3.48 -2.19 -6.73
N VAL A 82 -2.40 -2.29 -5.96
CA VAL A 82 -1.80 -1.15 -5.26
C VAL A 82 -0.82 -0.47 -6.20
N VAL A 83 -1.02 0.83 -6.40
CA VAL A 83 -0.24 1.66 -7.32
C VAL A 83 0.48 2.74 -6.53
N PRO A 84 1.80 2.63 -6.34
CA PRO A 84 2.57 3.71 -5.74
C PRO A 84 2.63 4.90 -6.70
N LEU A 85 2.34 6.10 -6.18
CA LEU A 85 2.54 7.37 -6.86
C LEU A 85 3.77 8.05 -6.27
N PHE A 86 4.84 8.14 -7.08
CA PHE A 86 6.07 8.86 -6.74
C PHE A 86 5.99 10.28 -7.29
N GLU A 87 6.08 11.27 -6.41
CA GLU A 87 5.76 12.67 -6.72
C GLU A 87 6.98 13.60 -6.61
N LYS A 88 7.84 13.39 -5.61
CA LYS A 88 9.03 14.24 -5.41
C LYS A 88 10.23 13.69 -6.15
N LEU A 89 11.23 14.54 -6.43
CA LEU A 89 12.45 14.10 -7.09
C LEU A 89 13.16 12.98 -6.30
N ALA A 90 13.33 13.16 -5.00
CA ALA A 90 13.97 12.14 -4.15
C ALA A 90 13.20 10.80 -4.18
N ASP A 91 11.87 10.86 -4.23
CA ASP A 91 11.02 9.66 -4.31
C ASP A 91 11.15 8.98 -5.67
N LEU A 92 11.23 9.76 -6.76
CA LEU A 92 11.49 9.26 -8.11
C LEU A 92 12.87 8.62 -8.25
N GLU A 93 13.90 9.20 -7.64
CA GLU A 93 15.25 8.64 -7.59
C GLU A 93 15.31 7.33 -6.78
N ALA A 94 14.55 7.25 -5.69
CA ALA A 94 14.45 6.06 -4.84
C ALA A 94 13.52 4.98 -5.40
N ALA A 95 12.59 5.33 -6.30
CA ALA A 95 11.55 4.43 -6.81
C ALA A 95 12.09 3.12 -7.40
N PRO A 96 13.17 3.09 -8.22
CA PRO A 96 13.72 1.83 -8.73
C PRO A 96 14.18 0.89 -7.63
N ALA A 97 14.83 1.43 -6.58
CA ALA A 97 15.28 0.63 -5.44
C ALA A 97 14.10 0.10 -4.61
N ALA A 98 13.09 0.94 -4.38
CA ALA A 98 11.87 0.54 -3.68
C ALA A 98 11.12 -0.57 -4.43
N LEU A 99 10.95 -0.44 -5.75
CA LEU A 99 10.32 -1.45 -6.59
C LEU A 99 11.15 -2.74 -6.68
N ALA A 100 12.47 -2.64 -6.83
CA ALA A 100 13.36 -3.80 -6.81
C ALA A 100 13.26 -4.56 -5.48
N ARG A 101 13.13 -3.84 -4.36
CA ARG A 101 12.91 -4.42 -3.04
C ARG A 101 11.55 -5.11 -2.93
N LEU A 102 10.47 -4.46 -3.37
CA LEU A 102 9.14 -5.09 -3.43
C LEU A 102 9.16 -6.35 -4.28
N PHE A 103 9.79 -6.28 -5.45
CA PHE A 103 9.96 -7.42 -6.33
C PHE A 103 10.88 -8.47 -5.74
N SER A 104 11.81 -8.18 -4.82
CA SER A 104 12.60 -9.24 -4.17
C SER A 104 11.81 -10.06 -3.15
N ILE A 105 10.58 -9.66 -2.81
CA ILE A 105 9.75 -10.32 -1.80
C ILE A 105 8.84 -11.35 -2.47
N ASP A 106 9.02 -12.63 -2.16
CA ASP A 106 8.23 -13.73 -2.76
C ASP A 106 6.72 -13.58 -2.53
N TRP A 107 6.32 -13.14 -1.33
CA TRP A 107 4.91 -12.88 -1.01
C TRP A 107 4.32 -11.85 -1.98
N TYR A 108 5.05 -10.75 -2.24
CA TYR A 108 4.60 -9.67 -3.11
C TYR A 108 4.59 -10.11 -4.58
N LYS A 109 5.66 -10.77 -5.06
CA LYS A 109 5.69 -11.35 -6.43
C LYS A 109 4.47 -12.24 -6.70
N ASN A 110 4.14 -13.11 -5.76
CA ASN A 110 3.01 -14.03 -5.88
C ASN A 110 1.67 -13.28 -5.86
N LYS A 111 1.56 -12.21 -5.06
CA LYS A 111 0.37 -11.36 -4.99
C LYS A 111 0.09 -10.64 -6.31
N ILE A 112 1.11 -10.04 -6.92
CA ILE A 112 0.95 -9.21 -8.13
C ILE A 112 0.83 -10.03 -9.43
N LYS A 113 1.12 -11.33 -9.39
CA LYS A 113 1.02 -12.25 -10.54
C LYS A 113 1.70 -11.73 -11.81
N GLY A 114 2.87 -11.11 -11.65
CA GLY A 114 3.69 -10.58 -12.75
C GLY A 114 3.22 -9.25 -13.33
N ARG A 115 2.29 -8.52 -12.69
CA ARG A 115 1.84 -7.20 -13.16
C ARG A 115 1.98 -6.15 -12.05
N GLN A 116 2.78 -5.12 -12.30
CA GLN A 116 2.88 -3.93 -11.44
C GLN A 116 2.52 -2.69 -12.26
N GLU A 117 1.67 -1.84 -11.71
CA GLU A 117 1.39 -0.50 -12.22
C GLU A 117 2.02 0.52 -11.26
N VAL A 118 2.61 1.58 -11.81
CA VAL A 118 3.27 2.66 -11.06
C VAL A 118 2.79 3.97 -11.66
N MET A 119 2.44 4.94 -10.81
CA MET A 119 2.03 6.27 -11.24
C MET A 119 3.18 7.26 -10.99
N ILE A 120 3.36 8.21 -11.91
CA ILE A 120 4.43 9.21 -11.87
C ILE A 120 3.79 10.60 -11.86
N GLY A 121 4.07 11.39 -10.82
CA GLY A 121 3.48 12.72 -10.61
C GLY A 121 4.36 13.86 -11.13
N TYR A 122 4.35 14.13 -12.45
CA TYR A 122 5.24 15.14 -13.06
C TYR A 122 5.01 16.58 -12.55
N SER A 123 3.77 16.95 -12.21
CA SER A 123 3.38 18.32 -11.84
C SER A 123 3.84 18.74 -10.44
N ASP A 124 4.08 17.79 -9.54
CA ASP A 124 4.56 18.08 -8.19
C ASP A 124 6.08 17.99 -8.11
N SER A 125 6.73 17.14 -8.92
CA SER A 125 8.19 17.13 -9.07
C SER A 125 8.74 18.45 -9.62
N GLY A 126 8.02 19.08 -10.55
CA GLY A 126 8.39 20.37 -11.12
C GLY A 126 8.27 21.56 -10.14
N LYS A 127 7.47 21.43 -9.06
CA LYS A 127 7.40 22.44 -7.99
C LYS A 127 8.52 22.28 -6.98
N ASP A 128 8.92 21.04 -6.69
CA ASP A 128 10.01 20.73 -5.76
C ASP A 128 11.40 21.01 -6.34
N CYS A 129 11.56 21.05 -7.66
CA CYS A 129 12.85 21.21 -8.35
C CYS A 129 12.93 22.40 -9.30
N GLY A 130 12.19 23.48 -8.99
CA GLY A 130 12.32 24.75 -9.71
C GLY A 130 13.77 25.20 -9.89
#